data_AF-A0A6N3T968-F1
#
_entry.id   AF-A0A6N3T968-F1
#
_cell.length_a   1.000
_cell.length_b   1.000
_cell.length_c   1.000
_cell.angle_alpha   90.00
_cell.angle_beta   90.00
_cell.angle_gamma   90.00
#
_symmetry.space_group_name_H-M   'P 1'
#
loop_
_entity.id
_entity.type
_entity.pdbx_description
1 polymer ?
#
loop_
_entity_poly.entity_id
_entity_poly.type
_entity_poly.pdbx_seq_one_letter_code
_entity_poly.pdbx_strand_id
1 'polypeptide(L)'
;MQAAPAGVAGILGVLAMTGMRLAEAVNLARSQIDSKNQQILLPKTKTSRPRAIAWATPGGDATYFLESGRKQGLLYVSEATKEAYANFSSNVGQVQRRILKENPFFPRFGVHDLRHAFALRWLKSGETFIDSRGILVKAA
;
A
#
# COMPACT_ATOMS: atom_id res chain seq x y z
N MET A 1 -14.07 9.89 -16.25
CA MET A 1 -13.62 8.48 -16.34
C MET A 1 -12.77 8.17 -15.12
N GLN A 2 -13.04 7.09 -14.40
CA GLN A 2 -12.17 6.66 -13.30
C GLN A 2 -10.92 6.05 -13.93
N ALA A 3 -9.79 6.76 -13.87
CA ALA A 3 -8.56 6.38 -14.59
C ALA A 3 -8.00 5.01 -14.14
N ALA A 4 -8.31 4.59 -12.92
CA ALA A 4 -7.95 3.31 -12.35
C ALA A 4 -9.18 2.61 -11.73
N PRO A 5 -9.27 1.27 -11.77
CA PRO A 5 -10.27 0.52 -11.02
C PRO A 5 -10.18 0.82 -9.52
N ALA A 6 -11.31 0.79 -8.81
CA ALA A 6 -11.37 1.19 -7.40
C ALA A 6 -10.44 0.34 -6.51
N GLY A 7 -10.34 -0.96 -6.77
CA GLY A 7 -9.42 -1.85 -6.06
C GLY A 7 -7.94 -1.53 -6.30
N VAL A 8 -7.57 -1.08 -7.50
CA VAL A 8 -6.19 -0.66 -7.81
C VAL A 8 -5.87 0.65 -7.07
N ALA A 9 -6.77 1.63 -7.11
CA ALA A 9 -6.60 2.89 -6.41
C ALA A 9 -6.47 2.68 -4.89
N GLY A 10 -7.31 1.81 -4.33
CA GLY A 10 -7.27 1.44 -2.92
C GLY A 10 -5.94 0.83 -2.48
N ILE A 11 -5.46 -0.17 -3.22
CA ILE A 11 -4.16 -0.83 -2.93
C ILE A 11 -3.00 0.17 -3.05
N LEU A 12 -3.00 1.03 -4.09
CA LEU A 12 -1.98 2.07 -4.24
C LEU A 12 -2.00 3.06 -3.06
N GLY A 13 -3.18 3.44 -2.59
CA GLY A 13 -3.34 4.29 -1.41
C GLY A 13 -2.77 3.67 -0.15
N VAL A 14 -3.10 2.40 0.14
CA VAL A 14 -2.55 1.67 1.29
C VAL A 14 -1.03 1.58 1.22
N LEU A 15 -0.47 1.25 0.04
CA LEU A 15 0.98 1.16 -0.15
C LEU A 15 1.67 2.51 0.05
N ALA A 16 1.11 3.56 -0.53
CA ALA A 16 1.64 4.90 -0.40
C ALA A 16 1.64 5.38 1.06
N MET A 17 0.61 5.04 1.84
CA MET A 17 0.46 5.56 3.21
C MET A 17 1.11 4.70 4.30
N THR A 18 1.45 3.44 4.03
CA THR A 18 2.01 2.52 5.04
C THR A 18 3.39 1.96 4.70
N GLY A 19 3.82 2.03 3.43
CA GLY A 19 5.08 1.46 2.98
C GLY A 19 5.19 -0.07 3.14
N MET A 20 4.07 -0.79 3.32
CA MET A 20 4.05 -2.24 3.42
C MET A 20 4.48 -2.93 2.10
N ARG A 21 4.78 -4.23 2.14
CA ARG A 21 5.16 -4.95 0.90
C ARG A 21 3.96 -5.08 -0.03
N LEU A 22 4.19 -5.01 -1.33
CA LEU A 22 3.16 -5.22 -2.36
C LEU A 22 2.33 -6.48 -2.11
N ALA A 23 3.00 -7.62 -1.90
CA ALA A 23 2.31 -8.89 -1.67
C ALA A 23 1.44 -8.88 -0.40
N GLU A 24 1.85 -8.13 0.63
CA GLU A 24 1.07 -7.95 1.86
C GLU A 24 -0.18 -7.10 1.59
N ALA A 25 -0.05 -6.00 0.82
CA ALA A 25 -1.18 -5.12 0.51
C ALA A 25 -2.21 -5.77 -0.42
N VAL A 26 -1.76 -6.51 -1.44
CA VAL A 26 -2.66 -7.19 -2.40
C VAL A 26 -3.47 -8.31 -1.74
N ASN A 27 -2.89 -8.97 -0.73
CA ASN A 27 -3.53 -10.05 0.01
C ASN A 27 -4.05 -9.61 1.38
N LEU A 28 -4.17 -8.30 1.61
CA LEU A 28 -4.61 -7.76 2.88
C LEU A 28 -6.08 -8.14 3.13
N ALA A 29 -6.34 -8.87 4.20
CA ALA A 29 -7.67 -9.26 4.63
C ALA A 29 -8.23 -8.26 5.64
N ARG A 30 -9.56 -8.09 5.67
CA ARG A 30 -10.21 -7.23 6.67
C ARG A 30 -9.99 -7.73 8.10
N SER A 31 -9.82 -9.02 8.32
CA SER A 31 -9.48 -9.59 9.64
C SER A 31 -8.10 -9.18 10.15
N GLN A 32 -7.24 -8.65 9.29
CA GLN A 32 -5.91 -8.16 9.64
C GLN A 32 -5.92 -6.68 10.03
N ILE A 33 -7.05 -5.99 9.90
CA ILE A 33 -7.25 -4.59 10.26
C ILE A 33 -7.75 -4.54 11.69
N ASP A 34 -6.91 -4.05 12.59
CA ASP A 34 -7.27 -3.74 13.96
C ASP A 34 -7.60 -2.25 14.07
N SER A 35 -8.85 -1.89 13.78
CA SER A 35 -9.33 -0.50 13.87
C SER A 35 -9.26 0.07 15.29
N LYS A 36 -9.27 -0.77 16.33
CA LYS A 36 -9.22 -0.30 17.72
C LYS A 36 -7.83 0.22 18.06
N ASN A 37 -6.80 -0.52 17.64
CA ASN A 37 -5.41 -0.17 17.90
C ASN A 37 -4.74 0.59 16.72
N GLN A 38 -5.47 0.87 15.64
CA GLN A 38 -4.97 1.52 14.43
C GLN A 38 -3.78 0.79 13.79
N GLN A 39 -3.88 -0.53 13.72
CA GLN A 39 -2.80 -1.41 13.27
C GLN A 39 -3.24 -2.35 12.15
N ILE A 40 -2.29 -2.69 11.29
CA ILE A 40 -2.40 -3.80 10.35
C ILE A 40 -1.54 -4.95 10.87
N LEU A 41 -2.18 -6.08 11.11
CA LEU A 41 -1.57 -7.30 11.63
C LEU A 41 -1.14 -8.20 10.47
N LEU A 42 0.17 -8.45 10.33
CA LEU A 42 0.74 -9.28 9.27
C LEU A 42 1.19 -10.62 9.89
N PRO A 43 0.36 -11.68 9.82
CA PRO A 43 0.54 -12.90 10.60
C PRO A 43 1.64 -13.83 10.09
N LYS A 44 1.99 -13.81 8.81
CA LYS A 44 3.18 -14.47 8.22
C LYS A 44 3.21 -14.23 6.71
N THR A 45 4.38 -13.86 6.19
CA THR A 45 4.71 -14.07 4.77
C THR A 45 5.86 -15.08 4.72
N LYS A 46 6.02 -15.78 3.58
CA LYS A 46 6.80 -17.01 3.34
C LYS A 46 8.20 -17.13 4.02
N THR A 47 8.79 -16.04 4.53
CA THR A 47 10.07 -16.01 5.27
C THR A 47 10.12 -15.03 6.47
N SER A 48 9.02 -14.39 6.89
CA SER A 48 9.04 -13.29 7.87
C SER A 48 8.25 -13.60 9.14
N ARG A 49 8.80 -13.18 10.29
CA ARG A 49 8.13 -13.15 11.59
C ARG A 49 6.84 -12.30 11.52
N PRO A 50 5.79 -12.64 12.29
CA PRO A 50 4.61 -11.81 12.41
C PRO A 50 5.00 -10.39 12.84
N ARG A 51 4.34 -9.37 12.28
CA ARG A 51 4.52 -7.98 12.72
C ARG A 51 3.23 -7.19 12.64
N ALA A 52 3.10 -6.18 13.48
CA ALA A 52 2.10 -5.14 13.34
C ALA A 52 2.75 -3.91 12.68
N ILE A 53 1.98 -3.21 11.85
CA ILE A 53 2.36 -1.88 11.35
C ILE A 53 1.28 -0.89 11.78
N ALA A 54 1.68 0.26 12.32
CA ALA A 54 0.76 1.38 12.54
C ALA A 54 0.29 1.90 11.17
N TRP A 55 -1.00 2.16 11.02
CA TRP A 55 -1.53 2.64 9.74
C TRP A 55 -1.65 4.17 9.63
N ALA A 56 -1.46 4.86 10.74
CA ALA A 56 -1.39 6.31 10.84
C ALA A 56 -0.03 6.64 11.43
N THR A 57 0.78 7.33 10.65
CA THR A 57 2.19 7.58 10.90
C THR A 57 2.56 8.96 10.36
N PRO A 58 3.67 9.57 10.79
CA PRO A 58 4.14 10.81 10.16
C PRO A 58 4.44 10.66 8.66
N GLY A 59 4.76 9.45 8.20
CA GLY A 59 4.96 9.14 6.78
C GLY A 59 3.66 9.05 5.96
N GLY A 60 2.51 8.94 6.60
CA GLY A 60 1.20 8.84 5.96
C GLY A 60 0.11 8.25 6.86
N ASP A 61 -1.14 8.51 6.47
CA ASP A 61 -2.35 7.99 7.11
C ASP A 61 -3.20 7.19 6.11
N ALA A 62 -3.35 5.89 6.38
CA ALA A 62 -4.07 4.97 5.53
C ALA A 62 -5.55 4.80 5.88
N THR A 63 -6.07 5.53 6.88
CA THR A 63 -7.43 5.38 7.43
C THR A 63 -8.49 5.35 6.34
N TYR A 64 -8.46 6.32 5.42
CA TYR A 64 -9.44 6.39 4.32
C TYR A 64 -9.45 5.12 3.45
N PHE A 65 -8.27 4.60 3.10
CA PHE A 65 -8.17 3.41 2.25
C PHE A 65 -8.58 2.15 3.01
N LEU A 66 -8.16 2.02 4.26
CA LEU A 66 -8.52 0.85 5.06
C LEU A 66 -10.01 0.81 5.39
N GLU A 67 -10.66 1.95 5.59
CA GLU A 67 -12.10 2.00 5.88
C GLU A 67 -13.00 1.95 4.65
N SER A 68 -12.53 2.41 3.49
CA SER A 68 -13.27 2.33 2.21
C SER A 68 -13.23 0.94 1.57
N GLY A 69 -12.29 0.08 1.96
CA GLY A 69 -12.22 -1.30 1.48
C GLY A 69 -13.39 -2.18 1.93
N ARG A 70 -13.43 -3.41 1.42
CA ARG A 70 -14.48 -4.39 1.75
C ARG A 70 -14.52 -4.67 3.26
N LYS A 71 -15.72 -4.85 3.80
CA LYS A 71 -15.96 -5.16 5.22
C LYS A 71 -15.72 -6.63 5.60
N GLN A 72 -15.50 -7.51 4.62
CA GLN A 72 -15.23 -8.94 4.83
C GLN A 72 -14.31 -9.48 3.73
N GLY A 73 -13.50 -10.51 4.06
CA GLY A 73 -12.56 -11.13 3.12
C GLY A 73 -11.37 -10.23 2.79
N LEU A 74 -10.87 -10.32 1.56
CA LEU A 74 -9.83 -9.43 1.04
C LEU A 74 -10.32 -7.99 0.97
N LEU A 75 -9.48 -7.05 1.39
CA LEU A 75 -9.81 -5.62 1.45
C LEU A 75 -10.14 -5.05 0.07
N TYR A 76 -9.34 -5.45 -0.93
CA TYR A 76 -9.54 -5.10 -2.33
C TYR A 76 -9.39 -6.33 -3.20
N VAL A 77 -10.24 -6.43 -4.22
CA VAL A 77 -10.27 -7.54 -5.17
C VAL A 77 -10.37 -7.02 -6.58
N SER A 78 -9.92 -7.84 -7.53
CA SER A 78 -10.17 -7.61 -8.95
C SER A 78 -11.66 -7.59 -9.22
N GLU A 79 -12.15 -6.55 -9.89
CA GLU A 79 -13.56 -6.45 -10.27
C GLU A 79 -14.00 -7.61 -11.18
N ALA A 80 -13.07 -8.10 -12.03
CA ALA A 80 -13.32 -9.16 -13.01
C ALA A 80 -13.34 -10.56 -12.38
N THR A 81 -12.38 -10.88 -11.51
CA THR A 81 -12.24 -12.24 -10.94
C THR A 81 -12.82 -12.37 -9.53
N LYS A 82 -13.08 -11.26 -8.84
CA LYS A 82 -13.43 -11.20 -7.40
C LYS A 82 -12.38 -11.80 -6.45
N GLU A 83 -11.20 -12.10 -6.99
CA GLU A 83 -10.04 -12.61 -6.27
C GLU A 83 -8.99 -11.52 -6.06
N ALA A 84 -7.90 -11.86 -5.35
CA ALA A 84 -6.73 -11.00 -5.26
C ALA A 84 -6.19 -10.65 -6.66
N TYR A 85 -5.64 -9.44 -6.83
CA TYR A 85 -5.06 -9.04 -8.10
C TYR A 85 -3.81 -9.88 -8.43
N ALA A 86 -3.90 -10.70 -9.47
CA ALA A 86 -2.72 -11.30 -10.09
C ALA A 86 -1.89 -10.22 -10.81
N ASN A 87 -0.56 -10.31 -10.72
CA ASN A 87 0.37 -9.42 -11.42
C ASN A 87 0.09 -7.92 -11.21
N PHE A 88 -0.17 -7.50 -9.97
CA PHE A 88 -0.62 -6.13 -9.65
C PHE A 88 0.24 -5.03 -10.28
N SER A 89 1.58 -5.13 -10.26
CA SER A 89 2.47 -4.14 -10.89
C SER A 89 2.21 -3.98 -12.39
N SER A 90 1.89 -5.06 -13.09
CA SER A 90 1.53 -5.02 -14.51
C SER A 90 0.18 -4.33 -14.72
N ASN A 91 -0.79 -4.54 -13.83
CA ASN A 91 -2.07 -3.85 -13.88
C ASN A 91 -1.91 -2.34 -13.66
N VAL A 92 -1.05 -1.93 -12.72
CA VAL A 92 -0.68 -0.51 -12.53
C VAL A 92 -0.01 0.05 -13.77
N GLY A 93 0.92 -0.70 -14.39
CA GLY A 93 1.56 -0.28 -15.65
C GLY A 93 0.56 -0.09 -16.80
N GLN A 94 -0.48 -0.93 -16.89
CA GLN A 94 -1.56 -0.76 -17.87
C GLN A 94 -2.37 0.51 -17.61
N VAL A 95 -2.70 0.79 -16.35
CA VAL A 95 -3.39 2.02 -15.94
C VAL A 95 -2.55 3.25 -16.28
N GLN A 96 -1.27 3.26 -15.90
CA GLN A 96 -0.36 4.38 -16.22
C GLN A 96 -0.23 4.60 -17.73
N ARG A 97 -0.19 3.54 -18.54
CA ARG A 97 -0.19 3.67 -20.00
C ARG A 97 -1.46 4.33 -20.55
N ARG A 98 -2.62 4.09 -19.94
CA ARG A 98 -3.87 4.76 -20.33
C ARG A 98 -3.83 6.23 -19.95
N ILE A 99 -3.41 6.54 -18.72
CA ILE A 99 -3.25 7.93 -18.25
C ILE A 99 -2.28 8.70 -19.13
N LEU A 100 -1.14 8.10 -19.51
CA LEU A 100 -0.14 8.75 -20.37
C LEU A 100 -0.65 9.08 -21.78
N LYS A 101 -1.61 8.33 -22.30
CA LYS A 101 -2.24 8.67 -23.59
C LYS A 101 -3.09 9.93 -23.49
N GLU A 102 -3.71 10.16 -22.33
CA GLU A 102 -4.55 11.32 -22.07
C GLU A 102 -3.74 12.51 -21.54
N ASN A 103 -2.68 12.24 -20.80
CA ASN A 103 -1.77 13.23 -20.20
C ASN A 103 -0.31 12.78 -20.38
N PRO A 104 0.37 13.22 -21.46
CA PRO A 104 1.75 12.87 -21.75
C PRO A 104 2.77 13.27 -20.68
N PHE A 105 2.43 14.24 -19.82
CA PHE A 105 3.31 14.75 -18.75
C PHE A 105 3.19 13.97 -17.44
N PHE A 106 2.35 12.94 -17.39
CA PHE A 106 2.17 12.13 -16.19
C PHE A 106 3.48 11.41 -15.80
N PRO A 107 4.02 11.63 -14.59
CA PRO A 107 5.24 10.96 -14.16
C PRO A 107 4.99 9.46 -13.92
N ARG A 108 5.77 8.60 -14.58
CA ARG A 108 5.75 7.16 -14.31
C ARG A 108 6.33 6.88 -12.94
N PHE A 109 5.80 5.87 -12.27
CA PHE A 109 6.34 5.37 -11.01
C PHE A 109 6.19 3.86 -10.90
N GLY A 110 7.17 3.21 -10.29
CA GLY A 110 7.08 1.83 -9.87
C GLY A 110 6.31 1.69 -8.56
N VAL A 111 5.60 0.58 -8.38
CA VAL A 111 4.89 0.31 -7.11
C VAL A 111 5.86 0.24 -5.92
N HIS A 112 7.11 -0.16 -6.18
CA HIS A 112 8.18 -0.13 -5.17
C HIS A 112 8.59 1.29 -4.76
N ASP A 113 8.46 2.27 -5.66
CA ASP A 113 8.82 3.65 -5.37
C ASP A 113 7.90 4.27 -4.32
N LEU A 114 6.66 3.79 -4.22
CA LEU A 114 5.72 4.22 -3.16
C LEU A 114 6.25 3.90 -1.76
N ARG A 115 6.89 2.74 -1.62
CA ARG A 115 7.52 2.36 -0.35
C ARG A 115 8.69 3.28 -0.02
N HIS A 116 9.50 3.63 -1.01
CA HIS A 116 10.58 4.59 -0.81
C HIS A 116 10.07 5.98 -0.48
N ALA A 117 9.06 6.46 -1.19
CA ALA A 117 8.43 7.74 -0.95
C ALA A 117 7.85 7.84 0.47
N PHE A 118 7.24 6.76 0.97
CA PHE A 118 6.79 6.67 2.35
C PHE A 118 7.93 6.81 3.35
N ALA A 119 9.00 6.03 3.19
CA ALA A 119 10.18 6.09 4.05
C ALA A 119 10.81 7.50 4.05
N LEU A 120 10.90 8.15 2.89
CA LEU A 120 11.40 9.52 2.76
C LEU A 120 10.51 10.54 3.48
N ARG A 121 9.18 10.42 3.38
CA ARG A 121 8.25 11.31 4.12
C ARG A 121 8.37 11.11 5.63
N TRP A 122 8.52 9.86 6.07
CA TRP A 122 8.77 9.57 7.47
C TRP A 122 10.07 10.21 7.95
N LEU A 123 11.19 10.01 7.25
CA LEU A 123 12.47 10.64 7.61
C LEU A 123 12.37 12.16 7.68
N LYS A 124 11.68 12.78 6.72
CA LYS A 124 11.47 14.25 6.70
C LYS A 124 10.64 14.77 7.87
N SER A 125 9.86 13.93 8.54
CA SER A 125 9.13 14.32 9.75
C SER A 125 10.03 14.48 10.98
N GLY A 126 11.31 14.09 10.89
CA GLY A 126 12.26 14.14 12.00
C GLY A 126 12.24 12.89 12.88
N GLU A 127 11.33 11.94 12.63
CA GLU A 127 11.26 10.68 13.35
C GLU A 127 12.16 9.60 12.74
N THR A 128 12.64 8.69 13.62
CA THR A 128 13.40 7.52 13.20
C THR A 128 12.42 6.41 12.80
N PHE A 129 12.59 5.83 11.62
CA PHE A 129 11.79 4.66 11.20
C PHE A 129 12.66 3.39 11.16
N ILE A 130 12.00 2.25 11.34
CA ILE A 130 12.62 0.93 11.21
C ILE A 130 12.24 0.36 9.85
N ASP A 131 13.24 0.08 9.01
CA ASP A 131 13.01 -0.46 7.67
C ASP A 131 12.61 -1.96 7.69
N SER A 132 12.37 -2.55 6.51
CA SER A 132 12.02 -3.97 6.37
C SER A 132 13.08 -4.96 6.84
N ARG A 133 14.31 -4.50 7.11
CA ARG A 133 15.44 -5.29 7.61
C ARG A 133 15.64 -5.10 9.11
N GLY A 134 14.84 -4.26 9.77
CA GLY A 134 15.01 -3.96 11.18
C GLY A 134 16.07 -2.88 11.44
N ILE A 135 16.48 -2.12 10.41
CA ILE A 135 17.51 -1.08 10.54
C ILE A 135 16.85 0.24 10.93
N LEU A 136 17.35 0.86 12.00
CA LEU A 136 17.03 2.23 12.39
C LEU A 136 17.66 3.20 11.41
N VAL A 137 16.84 3.99 10.71
CA VAL A 137 17.32 5.06 9.83
C VAL A 137 16.97 6.41 10.46
N LYS A 138 18.00 7.18 10.84
CA LYS A 138 17.87 8.57 11.31
C LYS A 138 17.98 9.53 10.12
N ALA A 139 17.17 10.58 10.11
CA ALA A 139 17.46 11.76 9.30
C ALA A 139 18.71 12.43 9.88
N ALA A 140 19.71 12.67 9.02
CA ALA A 140 20.93 13.40 9.36
C ALA A 140 20.65 14.90 9.41
#